data_AF-A0A958R636-F1
#
_entry.id   AF-A0A958R636-F1
#
_cell.length_a   1.000
_cell.length_b   1.000
_cell.length_c   1.000
_cell.angle_alpha   90.00
_cell.angle_beta   90.00
_cell.angle_gamma   90.00
#
_symmetry.space_group_name_H-M   'P 1'
#
loop_
_entity.id
_entity.type
_entity.pdbx_description
1 polymer ?
#
loop_
_entity_poly.entity_id
_entity_poly.type
_entity_poly.pdbx_seq_one_letter_code
_entity_poly.pdbx_strand_id
1 'polypeptide(L)' 'MGVRQMIVAINKMDDKSVNYSQDRYTEIKKEVSDYLKKIGYNPEKIEFIPISGWNGD' A
#
# COMPACT_ATOMS: atom_id res chain seq x y z
N MET A 1 13.22 3.66 17.62
CA MET A 1 13.28 4.02 16.19
C MET A 1 12.03 4.82 15.86
N GLY A 2 12.13 6.14 15.74
CA GLY A 2 10.99 7.04 15.58
C GLY A 2 10.81 7.48 14.13
N VAL A 3 10.17 6.64 13.31
CA VAL A 3 9.81 6.99 11.94
C VAL A 3 8.60 7.90 11.98
N ARG A 4 8.79 9.18 11.62
CA ARG A 4 7.74 10.22 11.69
C ARG A 4 6.87 10.29 10.44
N GLN A 5 7.39 9.85 9.30
CA GLN A 5 6.72 9.86 8.01
C GLN A 5 6.94 8.50 7.34
N MET A 6 5.87 7.92 6.82
CA MET A 6 5.86 6.61 6.18
C MET A 6 4.92 6.64 4.97
N ILE A 7 5.36 6.05 3.87
CA ILE A 7 4.58 5.85 2.65
C ILE A 7 4.62 4.36 2.34
N VAL A 8 3.48 3.80 1.94
CA VAL A 8 3.36 2.39 1.55
C VAL A 8 3.20 2.33 0.04
N ALA A 9 4.22 1.82 -0.64
CA ALA A 9 4.16 1.56 -2.07
C ALA A 9 3.66 0.13 -2.34
N ILE A 10 2.49 0.00 -2.96
CA ILE A 10 1.91 -1.28 -3.38
C ILE A 10 2.42 -1.57 -4.79
N ASN A 11 3.43 -2.43 -4.88
CA ASN A 11 4.12 -2.73 -6.13
C ASN A 11 3.45 -3.85 -6.95
N LYS A 12 3.84 -3.95 -8.23
CA LYS A 12 3.40 -4.95 -9.22
C LYS A 12 1.92 -4.86 -9.57
N MET A 13 1.35 -3.64 -9.54
CA MET A 13 -0.05 -3.44 -9.90
C MET A 13 -0.33 -3.75 -11.38
N ASP A 14 0.71 -3.74 -12.23
CA ASP A 14 0.70 -4.10 -13.65
C ASP A 14 0.61 -5.60 -13.94
N ASP A 15 0.87 -6.46 -12.95
CA ASP A 15 0.85 -7.90 -13.18
C ASP A 15 -0.53 -8.35 -13.68
N LYS A 16 -0.57 -9.27 -14.63
CA LYS A 16 -1.82 -9.76 -15.24
C LYS A 16 -2.81 -10.33 -14.23
N SER A 17 -2.34 -10.78 -13.07
CA SER A 17 -3.18 -11.26 -11.97
C SER A 17 -3.87 -10.14 -11.17
N VAL A 18 -3.32 -8.92 -11.21
CA VAL A 18 -3.82 -7.74 -10.48
C VAL A 18 -4.49 -6.75 -11.44
N ASN A 19 -3.90 -6.53 -12.61
CA ASN A 19 -4.43 -5.71 -13.71
C ASN A 19 -4.94 -4.33 -13.25
N TYR A 20 -4.19 -3.67 -12.36
CA TYR A 20 -4.56 -2.44 -11.67
C TYR A 20 -5.96 -2.46 -11.04
N SER A 21 -6.42 -3.63 -10.60
CA SER A 21 -7.74 -3.79 -9.99
C SER A 21 -7.86 -2.94 -8.72
N GLN A 22 -8.86 -2.07 -8.71
CA GLN A 22 -9.19 -1.26 -7.55
C GLN A 22 -9.64 -2.12 -6.36
N ASP A 23 -10.29 -3.26 -6.61
CA ASP A 23 -10.69 -4.20 -5.56
C ASP A 23 -9.45 -4.77 -4.86
N ARG A 24 -8.44 -5.19 -5.65
CA ARG A 24 -7.19 -5.73 -5.10
C ARG A 24 -6.40 -4.68 -4.31
N TYR A 25 -6.34 -3.45 -4.83
CA TYR A 25 -5.76 -2.34 -4.09
C TYR A 25 -6.48 -2.08 -2.76
N THR A 26 -7.82 -2.07 -2.77
CA THR A 26 -8.64 -1.79 -1.58
C THR A 26 -8.48 -2.89 -0.52
N GLU A 27 -8.42 -4.15 -0.94
CA GLU A 27 -8.14 -5.30 -0.07
C GLU A 27 -6.79 -5.16 0.64
N ILE A 28 -5.71 -4.93 -0.14
CA ILE A 28 -4.35 -4.78 0.39
C ILE A 28 -4.27 -3.56 1.31
N LYS A 29 -4.84 -2.42 0.90
CA LYS A 29 -4.85 -1.20 1.72
C LYS A 29 -5.51 -1.44 3.07
N LYS A 30 -6.63 -2.18 3.11
CA LYS A 30 -7.34 -2.50 4.35
C LYS A 30 -6.49 -3.39 5.26
N GLU A 31 -5.95 -4.49 4.74
CA GLU A 31 -5.14 -5.43 5.51
C GLU A 31 -3.89 -4.77 6.10
N VAL A 32 -3.19 -3.97 5.30
CA VAL A 32 -1.99 -3.25 5.74
C VAL A 32 -2.35 -2.13 6.72
N SER A 33 -3.47 -1.42 6.53
CA SER A 33 -3.94 -0.41 7.49
C SER A 33 -4.26 -1.03 8.85
N ASP A 34 -4.93 -2.18 8.88
CA ASP A 34 -5.25 -2.91 10.10
C ASP A 34 -3.98 -3.39 10.82
N TYR A 35 -2.98 -3.84 10.05
CA TYR A 35 -1.68 -4.24 10.57
C TYR A 35 -0.90 -3.06 11.17
N LEU A 36 -0.82 -1.93 10.47
CA LEU A 36 -0.16 -0.71 10.94
C LEU A 36 -0.80 -0.18 12.23
N LYS A 37 -2.13 -0.24 12.31
CA LYS A 37 -2.89 0.14 13.52
C LYS A 37 -2.54 -0.76 14.72
N LYS A 38 -2.36 -2.07 14.51
CA LYS A 38 -1.92 -3.00 15.57
C LYS A 38 -0.51 -2.70 16.09
N ILE A 39 0.38 -2.22 15.22
CA ILE A 39 1.75 -1.85 15.60
C ILE A 39 1.82 -0.46 16.27
N GLY A 40 0.72 0.30 16.24
CA GLY A 40 0.62 1.62 16.86
C GLY A 40 0.90 2.80 15.92
N TYR A 41 0.94 2.57 14.60
CA TYR A 41 0.96 3.63 13.60
C TYR A 41 -0.46 4.12 13.29
N ASN A 42 -0.61 5.41 12.98
CA ASN A 42 -1.87 5.94 12.49
C ASN A 42 -1.95 5.77 10.95
N PRO A 43 -2.80 4.88 10.42
CA PRO A 43 -2.94 4.66 8.98
C PRO A 43 -3.48 5.89 8.23
N GLU A 44 -4.16 6.83 8.90
CA GLU A 44 -4.65 8.06 8.24
C GLU A 44 -3.51 9.00 7.81
N LYS A 45 -2.33 8.87 8.43
CA LYS A 45 -1.15 9.67 8.10
C LYS A 45 -0.23 8.97 7.10
N ILE A 46 -0.61 7.79 6.62
CA ILE A 46 0.21 6.95 5.75
C ILE A 46 -0.47 6.91 4.37
N GLU A 47 0.23 7.41 3.38
CA GLU A 47 -0.24 7.34 1.99
C GLU A 47 0.08 5.96 1.39
N PHE A 48 -0.89 5.46 0.64
CA PHE A 48 -0.78 4.20 -0.11
C PHE A 48 -0.70 4.53 -1.58
N ILE A 49 0.41 4.18 -2.22
CA ILE A 49 0.68 4.50 -3.62
C ILE A 49 0.77 3.19 -4.41
N PRO A 50 -0.15 2.93 -5.35
CA PRO A 50 0.02 1.83 -6.29
C PRO A 50 1.14 2.17 -7.27
N ILE A 51 2.14 1.30 -7.38
CA ILE A 51 3.30 1.49 -8.28
C ILE A 51 3.52 0.24 -9.14
N SER A 52 4.23 0.44 -10.26
CA SER A 52 4.80 -0.65 -11.05
C SER A 52 6.29 -0.44 -11.21
N GLY A 53 7.08 -1.22 -10.48
CA GLY A 53 8.53 -1.22 -10.66
C GLY A 53 9.00 -1.76 -12.02
N TRP A 54 8.13 -2.40 -12.79
CA TRP A 54 8.46 -2.94 -14.12
C TRP A 54 8.18 -1.94 -15.25
N ASN A 55 7.02 -1.27 -15.19
CA ASN A 55 6.66 -0.22 -16.14
C ASN A 55 7.21 1.16 -15.75
N GLY A 56 7.63 1.36 -14.50
CA GLY A 56 8.12 2.63 -13.98
C GLY A 56 7.02 3.59 -13.48
N ASP A 57 5.85 3.06 -13.13
CA ASP A 57 4.73 3.80 -12.52
C ASP A 57 4.93 4.03 -11.01
#